data_AF-A0AAJ0UI58-F1
#
_entry.id   AF-A0AAJ0UI58-F1
#
_cell.length_a   1.000
_cell.length_b   1.000
_cell.length_c   1.000
_cell.angle_alpha   90.00
_cell.angle_beta   90.00
_cell.angle_gamma   90.00
#
_symmetry.space_group_name_H-M   'P 1'
#
loop_
_entity.id
_entity.type
_entity.pdbx_description
1 polymer ?
#
loop_
_entity_poly.entity_id
_entity_poly.type
_entity_poly.pdbx_seq_one_letter_code
_entity_poly.pdbx_strand_id
1 'polypeptide(L)'
;MLGVILARFICLLLRCALRGLLGGLLVLSALLGQPLLAEGTDHWLPTAIAPDANPLRPPDTSSPRATIESLVLNLDRVYLIGKDPEQPGRETIRPLRRAVRTLDLSEVPRAFADSVGVEVALLLKEVIDRVGLPPYSSIPDAEQVERQALTQWRIPNTEILLQQVQEGPRAESWLFSTDTVDRAEDFFASVEDLPYLPQGSTPGIYRAYTLTPGTGIDFTWADNQALPPWLAREWLGQAVWQWLAAAVAVISAIVIALLAYQLARRAERRAKAQLGRETRWRTMAALVLALLLAVGVHALIGWQINFTGAMLQTIARIFVVIEYSLLAWLVAVVFSRIPEAIIRSRRLRSRGIDSQLLRLGFSTSSL
;
A
#
# COMPACT_ATOMS: atom_id res chain seq x y z
N MET A 1 -32.97 -11.02 -2.50
CA MET A 1 -31.63 -10.88 -3.13
C MET A 1 -30.68 -10.00 -2.32
N LEU A 2 -31.04 -8.76 -1.92
CA LEU A 2 -30.16 -7.88 -1.12
C LEU A 2 -29.61 -8.52 0.18
N GLY A 3 -30.43 -9.27 0.93
CA GLY A 3 -30.00 -9.90 2.19
C GLY A 3 -28.94 -10.99 2.02
N VAL A 4 -28.98 -11.74 0.91
CA VAL A 4 -27.99 -12.79 0.59
C VAL A 4 -26.68 -12.16 0.10
N ILE A 5 -26.77 -11.06 -0.65
CA ILE A 5 -25.61 -10.27 -1.10
C ILE A 5 -24.93 -9.60 0.09
N LEU A 6 -25.69 -8.98 1.00
CA LEU A 6 -25.19 -8.38 2.23
C LEU A 6 -24.55 -9.41 3.16
N ALA A 7 -25.15 -10.61 3.30
CA ALA A 7 -24.58 -11.69 4.10
C ALA A 7 -23.28 -12.25 3.50
N ARG A 8 -23.20 -12.42 2.17
CA ARG A 8 -21.97 -12.84 1.48
C ARG A 8 -20.88 -11.78 1.57
N PHE A 9 -21.24 -10.50 1.46
CA PHE A 9 -20.33 -9.36 1.60
C PHE A 9 -19.78 -9.22 3.02
N ILE A 10 -20.63 -9.35 4.04
CA ILE A 10 -20.22 -9.39 5.45
C ILE A 10 -19.29 -10.58 5.72
N CYS A 11 -19.57 -11.75 5.14
CA CYS A 11 -18.72 -12.94 5.28
C CYS A 11 -17.35 -12.77 4.60
N LEU A 12 -17.30 -12.07 3.44
CA LEU A 12 -16.06 -11.71 2.75
C LEU A 12 -15.22 -10.73 3.59
N LEU A 13 -15.85 -9.69 4.13
CA LEU A 13 -15.21 -8.70 5.01
C LEU A 13 -14.66 -9.35 6.29
N LEU A 14 -15.41 -10.28 6.91
CA LEU A 14 -14.98 -11.03 8.09
C LEU A 14 -13.78 -11.96 7.78
N ARG A 15 -13.76 -12.64 6.63
CA ARG A 15 -12.62 -13.47 6.22
C ARG A 15 -11.36 -12.66 5.91
N CYS A 16 -11.52 -11.48 5.32
CA CYS A 16 -10.44 -10.53 5.08
C CYS A 16 -9.87 -9.98 6.40
N ALA A 17 -10.74 -9.57 7.32
CA ALA A 17 -10.35 -9.09 8.65
C ALA A 17 -9.66 -10.18 9.50
N LEU A 18 -10.13 -11.43 9.45
CA LEU A 18 -9.50 -12.54 10.18
C LEU A 18 -8.10 -12.88 9.63
N ARG A 19 -7.89 -12.84 8.31
CA ARG A 19 -6.57 -13.12 7.69
C ARG A 19 -5.54 -12.03 7.99
N GLY A 20 -5.97 -10.76 8.07
CA GLY A 20 -5.12 -9.65 8.51
C GLY A 20 -4.70 -9.73 9.99
N LEU A 21 -5.55 -10.29 10.86
CA LEU A 21 -5.26 -10.49 12.29
C LEU A 21 -4.39 -11.74 12.56
N LEU A 22 -4.48 -12.78 11.72
CA LEU A 22 -3.72 -14.04 11.89
C LEU A 22 -2.31 -13.99 11.27
N GLY A 23 -2.04 -13.10 10.31
CA GLY A 23 -0.71 -12.93 9.70
C GLY A 23 0.35 -12.32 10.63
N GLY A 24 -0.06 -11.68 11.73
CA GLY A 24 0.83 -11.03 12.69
C GLY A 24 1.38 -11.93 13.81
N LEU A 25 1.02 -13.22 13.84
CA LEU A 25 1.27 -14.09 15.00
C LEU A 25 2.10 -15.35 14.72
N LEU A 26 2.74 -15.47 13.55
CA LEU A 26 3.55 -16.64 13.17
C LEU A 26 4.96 -16.28 12.66
N VAL A 27 5.73 -15.51 13.44
CA VAL A 27 7.17 -15.29 13.15
C VAL A 27 8.06 -15.48 14.41
N LEU A 28 7.57 -16.08 15.49
CA LEU A 28 8.30 -16.09 16.77
C LEU A 28 8.57 -17.48 17.38
N SER A 29 8.84 -18.50 16.55
CA SER A 29 9.17 -19.84 17.08
C SER A 29 10.19 -20.66 16.27
N ALA A 30 11.14 -20.03 15.58
CA ALA A 30 12.19 -20.76 14.83
C ALA A 30 13.62 -20.31 15.17
N LEU A 31 13.86 -19.97 16.43
CA LEU A 31 15.21 -19.73 16.96
C LEU A 31 15.29 -20.42 18.31
N LEU A 32 15.73 -21.68 18.32
CA LEU A 32 16.50 -22.30 19.40
C LEU A 32 16.71 -23.78 19.07
N GLY A 33 17.96 -24.14 18.77
CA GLY A 33 18.43 -25.52 18.87
C GLY A 33 18.98 -26.11 17.58
N GLN A 34 20.19 -25.71 17.18
CA GLN A 34 21.10 -26.66 16.54
C GLN A 34 22.50 -26.52 17.16
N PRO A 35 23.13 -27.64 17.59
CA PRO A 35 24.47 -27.63 18.13
C PRO A 35 25.50 -27.50 17.00
N LEU A 36 26.51 -26.67 17.24
CA LEU A 36 27.63 -26.45 16.34
C LEU A 36 28.63 -27.61 16.53
N LEU A 37 28.67 -28.56 15.59
CA LEU A 37 29.80 -29.47 15.45
C LEU A 37 30.75 -28.86 14.42
N ALA A 38 31.94 -28.48 14.89
CA ALA A 38 33.06 -28.13 14.05
C ALA A 38 33.76 -29.44 13.63
N GLU A 39 33.47 -29.91 12.43
CA GLU A 39 34.33 -30.85 11.71
C GLU A 39 34.99 -30.10 10.56
N GLY A 40 36.31 -30.25 10.45
CA GLY A 40 37.10 -29.65 9.40
C GLY A 40 36.70 -30.20 8.03
N THR A 41 36.43 -29.31 7.09
CA THR A 41 36.13 -29.68 5.69
C THR A 41 36.79 -28.70 4.74
N ASP A 42 37.44 -29.25 3.71
CA ASP A 42 37.93 -28.53 2.55
C ASP A 42 36.88 -27.53 2.02
N HIS A 43 37.31 -26.30 1.76
CA HIS A 43 36.43 -25.23 1.29
C HIS A 43 35.98 -25.49 -0.15
N TRP A 44 34.77 -26.05 -0.31
CA TRP A 44 34.03 -25.99 -1.57
C TRP A 44 33.16 -24.72 -1.54
N LEU A 45 33.40 -23.81 -2.49
CA LEU A 45 32.48 -22.71 -2.72
C LEU A 45 31.22 -23.26 -3.40
N PRO A 46 30.01 -22.89 -2.96
CA PRO A 46 28.79 -23.32 -3.62
C PRO A 46 28.74 -22.80 -5.07
N THR A 47 28.33 -23.65 -6.01
CA THR A 47 28.21 -23.31 -7.43
C THR A 47 27.09 -22.29 -7.65
N ALA A 48 27.37 -21.26 -8.44
CA ALA A 48 26.37 -20.25 -8.79
C ALA A 48 25.20 -20.86 -9.57
N ILE A 49 23.98 -20.45 -9.22
CA ILE A 49 22.78 -20.77 -9.99
C ILE A 49 22.91 -20.12 -11.38
N ALA A 50 22.41 -20.81 -12.41
CA ALA A 50 22.36 -20.26 -13.77
C ALA A 50 21.70 -18.86 -13.77
N PRO A 51 22.23 -17.87 -14.53
CA PRO A 51 21.76 -16.49 -14.44
C PRO A 51 20.27 -16.29 -14.71
N ASP A 52 19.68 -17.08 -15.62
CA ASP A 52 18.25 -17.10 -15.97
C ASP A 52 17.37 -17.73 -14.89
N ALA A 53 17.89 -18.73 -14.17
CA ALA A 53 17.23 -19.36 -13.04
C ALA A 53 17.40 -18.57 -11.72
N ASN A 54 18.33 -17.60 -11.67
CA ASN A 54 18.63 -16.87 -10.45
C ASN A 54 17.49 -15.91 -10.07
N PRO A 55 16.79 -16.14 -8.94
CA PRO A 55 15.62 -15.36 -8.61
C PRO A 55 15.92 -13.90 -8.23
N LEU A 56 17.18 -13.63 -7.85
CA LEU A 56 17.68 -12.32 -7.44
C LEU A 56 18.21 -11.50 -8.62
N ARG A 57 18.32 -12.08 -9.83
CA ARG A 57 18.75 -11.34 -11.02
C ARG A 57 17.79 -10.16 -11.25
N PRO A 58 18.27 -8.90 -11.30
CA PRO A 58 17.41 -7.75 -11.57
C PRO A 58 16.82 -7.82 -12.99
N PRO A 59 15.79 -7.02 -13.30
CA PRO A 59 15.46 -6.75 -14.71
C PRO A 59 16.67 -6.13 -15.41
N ASP A 60 16.78 -6.36 -16.72
CA ASP A 60 17.85 -5.76 -17.51
C ASP A 60 17.48 -4.31 -17.83
N THR A 61 18.34 -3.39 -17.39
CA THR A 61 18.18 -1.95 -17.61
C THR A 61 19.45 -1.34 -18.20
N SER A 62 20.20 -2.13 -18.97
CA SER A 62 21.47 -1.72 -19.58
C SER A 62 21.32 -0.74 -20.76
N SER A 63 20.13 -0.66 -21.36
CA SER A 63 19.84 0.16 -22.53
C SER A 63 18.33 0.42 -22.67
N PRO A 64 17.90 1.40 -23.48
CA PRO A 64 16.48 1.61 -23.77
C PRO A 64 15.78 0.33 -24.23
N ARG A 65 16.41 -0.45 -25.13
CA ARG A 65 15.86 -1.72 -25.63
C ARG A 65 15.66 -2.72 -24.49
N ALA A 66 16.70 -2.97 -23.70
CA ALA A 66 16.65 -3.94 -22.60
C ALA A 66 15.63 -3.58 -21.51
N THR A 67 15.50 -2.29 -21.20
CA THR A 67 14.54 -1.77 -20.22
C THR A 67 13.10 -1.98 -20.69
N ILE A 68 12.80 -1.67 -21.96
CA ILE A 68 11.46 -1.88 -22.53
C ILE A 68 11.12 -3.36 -22.61
N GLU A 69 12.05 -4.20 -23.08
CA GLU A 69 11.87 -5.66 -23.09
C GLU A 69 11.60 -6.20 -21.68
N SER A 70 12.34 -5.72 -20.68
CA SER A 70 12.12 -6.09 -19.28
C SER A 70 10.73 -5.68 -18.79
N LEU A 71 10.25 -4.47 -19.11
CA LEU A 71 8.90 -4.03 -18.73
C LEU A 71 7.85 -4.97 -19.35
N VAL A 72 7.89 -5.10 -20.69
CA VAL A 72 6.90 -5.87 -21.47
C VAL A 72 6.89 -7.33 -21.04
N LEU A 73 8.05 -7.99 -20.98
CA LEU A 73 8.15 -9.41 -20.63
C LEU A 73 7.62 -9.71 -19.22
N ASN A 74 7.87 -8.82 -18.25
CA ASN A 74 7.36 -9.04 -16.90
C ASN A 74 5.84 -8.80 -16.84
N LEU A 75 5.29 -7.83 -17.56
CA LEU A 75 3.85 -7.57 -17.57
C LEU A 75 3.07 -8.59 -18.41
N ASP A 76 3.65 -9.14 -19.46
CA ASP A 76 3.08 -10.28 -20.18
C ASP A 76 3.00 -11.51 -19.27
N ARG A 77 4.02 -11.76 -18.44
CA ARG A 77 3.96 -12.82 -17.41
C ARG A 77 2.86 -12.55 -16.39
N VAL A 78 2.72 -11.31 -15.93
CA VAL A 78 1.62 -10.90 -15.03
C VAL A 78 0.26 -11.22 -15.65
N TYR A 79 0.09 -10.87 -16.93
CA TYR A 79 -1.14 -11.12 -17.67
C TYR A 79 -1.45 -12.61 -17.79
N LEU A 80 -0.45 -13.43 -18.15
CA LEU A 80 -0.61 -14.89 -18.25
C LEU A 80 -0.97 -15.52 -16.90
N ILE A 81 -0.26 -15.16 -15.83
CA ILE A 81 -0.52 -15.65 -14.48
C ILE A 81 -1.91 -15.21 -14.00
N GLY A 82 -2.25 -13.93 -14.17
CA GLY A 82 -3.52 -13.38 -13.68
C GLY A 82 -4.76 -13.91 -14.42
N LYS A 83 -4.58 -14.43 -15.65
CA LYS A 83 -5.64 -15.10 -16.41
C LYS A 83 -5.81 -16.57 -16.09
N ASP A 84 -4.79 -17.19 -15.50
CA ASP A 84 -4.81 -18.60 -15.17
C ASP A 84 -5.61 -18.83 -13.87
N PRO A 85 -6.79 -19.48 -13.92
CA PRO A 85 -7.61 -19.70 -12.74
C PRO A 85 -6.96 -20.66 -11.72
N GLU A 86 -5.95 -21.43 -12.14
CA GLU A 86 -5.22 -22.34 -11.25
C GLU A 86 -4.10 -21.62 -10.48
N GLN A 87 -3.68 -20.43 -10.94
CA GLN A 87 -2.63 -19.66 -10.30
C GLN A 87 -3.20 -18.57 -9.40
N PRO A 88 -2.74 -18.47 -8.14
CA PRO A 88 -3.22 -17.42 -7.27
C PRO A 88 -2.61 -16.07 -7.71
N GLY A 89 -3.43 -15.01 -7.74
CA GLY A 89 -3.00 -13.67 -8.14
C GLY A 89 -1.77 -13.11 -7.38
N ARG A 90 -1.41 -13.67 -6.22
CA ARG A 90 -0.16 -13.34 -5.51
C ARG A 90 1.11 -13.65 -6.31
N GLU A 91 1.06 -14.61 -7.23
CA GLU A 91 2.20 -14.96 -8.08
C GLU A 91 2.54 -13.84 -9.08
N THR A 92 1.60 -12.92 -9.33
CA THR A 92 1.86 -11.74 -10.16
C THR A 92 2.73 -10.69 -9.46
N ILE A 93 2.81 -10.71 -8.12
CA ILE A 93 3.52 -9.68 -7.34
C ILE A 93 5.00 -9.60 -7.73
N ARG A 94 5.64 -10.75 -7.95
CA ARG A 94 7.07 -10.80 -8.28
C ARG A 94 7.36 -10.20 -9.66
N PRO A 95 6.71 -10.64 -10.76
CA PRO A 95 6.92 -10.00 -12.06
C PRO A 95 6.44 -8.54 -12.07
N LEU A 96 5.36 -8.17 -11.36
CA LEU A 96 4.99 -6.76 -11.16
C LEU A 96 6.15 -5.95 -10.56
N ARG A 97 6.73 -6.38 -9.44
CA ARG A 97 7.87 -5.68 -8.82
C ARG A 97 9.08 -5.58 -9.76
N ARG A 98 9.28 -6.55 -10.66
CA ARG A 98 10.34 -6.47 -11.68
C ARG A 98 10.01 -5.44 -12.76
N ALA A 99 8.76 -5.33 -13.18
CA ALA A 99 8.30 -4.28 -14.09
C ALA A 99 8.46 -2.89 -13.44
N VAL A 100 8.07 -2.71 -12.18
CA VAL A 100 8.24 -1.44 -11.45
C VAL A 100 9.70 -0.97 -11.43
N ARG A 101 10.65 -1.90 -11.38
CA ARG A 101 12.08 -1.57 -11.40
C ARG A 101 12.55 -0.96 -12.74
N THR A 102 11.77 -0.94 -13.81
CA THR A 102 12.15 -0.20 -15.02
C THR A 102 11.81 1.29 -14.94
N LEU A 103 11.17 1.74 -13.86
CA LEU A 103 10.74 3.12 -13.65
C LEU A 103 11.72 3.88 -12.75
N ASP A 104 11.89 5.17 -13.01
CA ASP A 104 12.51 6.10 -12.08
C ASP A 104 11.45 6.68 -11.13
N LEU A 105 11.45 6.18 -9.89
CA LEU A 105 10.53 6.60 -8.84
C LEU A 105 11.19 7.53 -7.82
N SER A 106 12.33 8.15 -8.15
CA SER A 106 13.10 8.99 -7.23
C SER A 106 12.32 10.21 -6.72
N GLU A 107 11.40 10.74 -7.51
CA GLU A 107 10.51 11.85 -7.15
C GLU A 107 9.21 11.39 -6.46
N VAL A 108 8.95 10.08 -6.41
CA VAL A 108 7.77 9.53 -5.71
C VAL A 108 8.09 9.31 -4.23
N PRO A 109 7.25 9.78 -3.29
CA PRO A 109 7.46 9.51 -1.87
C PRO A 109 7.54 8.01 -1.60
N ARG A 110 8.56 7.59 -0.83
CA ARG A 110 8.84 6.15 -0.58
C ARG A 110 7.64 5.34 -0.09
N ALA A 111 6.72 5.96 0.65
CA ALA A 111 5.51 5.31 1.16
C ALA A 111 4.54 4.87 0.04
N PHE A 112 4.62 5.48 -1.14
CA PHE A 112 3.74 5.21 -2.30
C PHE A 112 4.48 4.62 -3.50
N ALA A 113 5.81 4.46 -3.42
CA ALA A 113 6.62 4.01 -4.56
C ALA A 113 6.17 2.66 -5.13
N ASP A 114 5.80 1.71 -4.26
CA ASP A 114 5.34 0.39 -4.71
C ASP A 114 3.97 0.49 -5.43
N SER A 115 3.00 1.21 -4.88
CA SER A 115 1.66 1.31 -5.47
C SER A 115 1.63 2.16 -6.74
N VAL A 116 2.23 3.35 -6.69
CA VAL A 116 2.37 4.24 -7.86
C VAL A 116 3.19 3.55 -8.95
N GLY A 117 4.27 2.86 -8.58
CA GLY A 117 5.10 2.14 -9.55
C GLY A 117 4.34 1.04 -10.28
N VAL A 118 3.53 0.24 -9.57
CA VAL A 118 2.71 -0.82 -10.20
C VAL A 118 1.72 -0.21 -11.19
N GLU A 119 1.01 0.82 -10.77
CA GLU A 119 0.04 1.51 -11.60
C GLU A 119 0.67 2.12 -12.85
N VAL A 120 1.76 2.89 -12.70
CA VAL A 120 2.48 3.48 -13.84
C VAL A 120 2.98 2.39 -14.80
N ALA A 121 3.52 1.29 -14.30
CA ALA A 121 3.97 0.19 -15.16
C ALA A 121 2.82 -0.39 -15.99
N LEU A 122 1.64 -0.58 -15.38
CA LEU A 122 0.44 -1.07 -16.06
C LEU A 122 -0.12 -0.07 -17.07
N LEU A 123 -0.19 1.22 -16.71
CA LEU A 123 -0.63 2.29 -17.60
C LEU A 123 0.29 2.38 -18.84
N LEU A 124 1.60 2.35 -18.65
CA LEU A 124 2.55 2.33 -19.76
C LEU A 124 2.38 1.10 -20.65
N LYS A 125 2.06 -0.06 -20.08
CA LYS A 125 1.75 -1.27 -20.87
C LYS A 125 0.46 -1.11 -21.68
N GLU A 126 -0.58 -0.56 -21.09
CA GLU A 126 -1.84 -0.26 -21.80
C GLU A 126 -1.64 0.73 -22.95
N VAL A 127 -0.74 1.71 -22.78
CA VAL A 127 -0.34 2.65 -23.84
C VAL A 127 0.42 1.93 -24.96
N ILE A 128 1.45 1.16 -24.60
CA ILE A 128 2.26 0.37 -25.55
C ILE A 128 1.38 -0.61 -26.33
N ASP A 129 0.40 -1.24 -25.70
CA ASP A 129 -0.48 -2.23 -26.34
C ASP A 129 -1.46 -1.63 -27.35
N ARG A 130 -1.63 -0.31 -27.37
CA ARG A 130 -2.52 0.41 -28.29
C ARG A 130 -1.75 1.22 -29.33
N VAL A 131 -0.67 1.87 -28.92
CA VAL A 131 0.15 2.73 -29.79
C VAL A 131 1.26 1.95 -30.48
N GLY A 132 1.74 0.88 -29.84
CA GLY A 132 2.83 0.04 -30.31
C GLY A 132 4.21 0.59 -29.96
N LEU A 133 5.23 -0.19 -30.33
CA LEU A 133 6.64 0.18 -30.25
C LEU A 133 7.25 0.16 -31.65
N PRO A 134 8.30 0.96 -31.89
CA PRO A 134 9.10 0.76 -33.10
C PRO A 134 9.74 -0.65 -33.09
N PRO A 135 10.19 -1.17 -34.24
CA PRO A 135 10.87 -2.47 -34.29
C PRO A 135 12.03 -2.51 -33.28
N TYR A 136 12.15 -3.58 -32.50
CA TYR A 136 13.16 -3.68 -31.44
C TYR A 136 14.58 -3.39 -31.92
N SER A 137 14.94 -3.81 -33.14
CA SER A 137 16.23 -3.53 -33.78
C SER A 137 16.53 -2.04 -33.99
N SER A 138 15.52 -1.18 -33.98
CA SER A 138 15.66 0.28 -34.09
C SER A 138 15.72 1.00 -32.74
N ILE A 139 15.38 0.32 -31.64
CA ILE A 139 15.53 0.84 -30.28
C ILE A 139 17.01 0.68 -29.88
N PRO A 140 17.70 1.70 -29.33
CA PRO A 140 19.11 1.57 -28.96
C PRO A 140 19.39 0.43 -27.97
N ASP A 141 20.33 -0.45 -28.31
CA ASP A 141 20.94 -1.40 -27.37
C ASP A 141 22.14 -0.79 -26.63
N ALA A 142 22.74 -1.56 -25.72
CA ALA A 142 23.85 -1.13 -24.90
C ALA A 142 25.07 -0.70 -25.76
N GLU A 143 25.34 -1.43 -26.84
CA GLU A 143 26.46 -1.10 -27.73
C GLU A 143 26.20 0.20 -28.50
N GLN A 144 24.98 0.41 -29.00
CA GLN A 144 24.58 1.66 -29.65
C GLN A 144 24.61 2.84 -28.67
N VAL A 145 24.15 2.64 -27.43
CA VAL A 145 24.20 3.65 -26.36
C VAL A 145 25.64 4.09 -26.11
N GLU A 146 26.57 3.15 -25.94
CA GLU A 146 27.99 3.45 -25.72
C GLU A 146 28.60 4.16 -26.92
N ARG A 147 28.40 3.64 -28.14
CA ARG A 147 28.95 4.22 -29.37
C ARG A 147 28.47 5.64 -29.64
N GLN A 148 27.23 5.96 -29.27
CA GLN A 148 26.61 7.28 -29.52
C GLN A 148 26.60 8.18 -28.27
N ALA A 149 27.14 7.72 -27.14
CA ALA A 149 27.10 8.40 -25.85
C ALA A 149 25.69 8.91 -25.47
N LEU A 150 24.68 8.06 -25.68
CA LEU A 150 23.30 8.43 -25.38
C LEU A 150 23.09 8.52 -23.86
N THR A 151 22.41 9.58 -23.43
CA THR A 151 21.97 9.75 -22.03
C THR A 151 20.46 9.73 -21.88
N GLN A 152 19.74 9.90 -22.99
CA GLN A 152 18.28 9.84 -23.06
C GLN A 152 17.83 9.30 -24.42
N TRP A 153 16.67 8.66 -24.45
CA TRP A 153 16.03 8.17 -25.66
C TRP A 153 14.52 8.22 -25.52
N ARG A 154 13.85 8.73 -26.55
CA ARG A 154 12.40 8.91 -26.58
C ARG A 154 11.77 7.89 -27.53
N ILE A 155 10.67 7.29 -27.11
CA ILE A 155 9.87 6.44 -27.99
C ILE A 155 9.33 7.32 -29.14
N PRO A 156 9.62 6.99 -30.43
CA PRO A 156 9.23 7.81 -31.56
C PRO A 156 7.73 8.18 -31.56
N ASN A 157 7.43 9.43 -31.91
CA ASN A 157 6.06 9.98 -31.96
C ASN A 157 5.31 9.99 -30.62
N THR A 158 6.03 9.90 -29.50
CA THR A 158 5.45 10.04 -28.16
C THR A 158 6.34 10.95 -27.31
N GLU A 159 5.83 11.37 -26.16
CA GLU A 159 6.63 12.10 -25.17
C GLU A 159 7.25 11.16 -24.12
N ILE A 160 7.06 9.84 -24.27
CA ILE A 160 7.59 8.81 -23.37
C ILE A 160 9.12 8.73 -23.51
N LEU A 161 9.79 9.10 -22.43
CA LEU A 161 11.24 9.24 -22.34
C LEU A 161 11.84 8.18 -21.42
N LEU A 162 12.91 7.55 -21.90
CA LEU A 162 13.84 6.80 -21.08
C LEU A 162 15.12 7.61 -20.91
N GLN A 163 15.68 7.57 -19.70
CA GLN A 163 16.88 8.32 -19.36
C GLN A 163 17.83 7.44 -18.56
N GLN A 164 19.13 7.64 -18.77
CA GLN A 164 20.17 7.00 -17.97
C GLN A 164 20.29 7.73 -16.62
N VAL A 165 20.17 6.97 -15.54
CA VAL A 165 20.35 7.48 -14.17
C VAL A 165 21.81 7.90 -13.98
N GLN A 166 22.02 9.14 -13.55
CA GLN A 166 23.36 9.72 -13.42
C GLN A 166 24.03 9.38 -12.08
N GLU A 167 23.26 9.30 -11.00
CA GLU A 167 23.80 9.17 -9.64
C GLU A 167 23.00 8.19 -8.78
N GLY A 168 23.61 7.73 -7.68
CA GLY A 168 22.99 6.89 -6.69
C GLY A 168 23.08 5.38 -6.97
N PRO A 169 22.35 4.54 -6.22
CA PRO A 169 22.49 3.08 -6.28
C PRO A 169 22.11 2.44 -7.62
N ARG A 170 21.47 3.20 -8.50
CA ARG A 170 21.02 2.76 -9.83
C ARG A 170 21.73 3.51 -10.96
N ALA A 171 22.85 4.18 -10.67
CA ALA A 171 23.64 4.86 -11.70
C ALA A 171 23.88 3.94 -12.90
N GLU A 172 23.92 4.53 -14.09
CA GLU A 172 24.08 3.88 -15.39
C GLU A 172 22.87 3.07 -15.87
N SER A 173 21.86 2.83 -15.02
CA SER A 173 20.62 2.16 -15.43
C SER A 173 19.76 3.06 -16.31
N TRP A 174 19.21 2.51 -17.39
CA TRP A 174 18.20 3.14 -18.21
C TRP A 174 16.81 2.89 -17.65
N LEU A 175 16.09 3.95 -17.30
CA LEU A 175 14.75 3.87 -16.72
C LEU A 175 13.78 4.78 -17.47
N PHE A 176 12.49 4.48 -17.40
CA PHE A 176 11.47 5.48 -17.75
C PHE A 176 11.62 6.66 -16.78
N SER A 177 11.82 7.85 -17.35
CA SER A 177 12.16 9.06 -16.60
C SER A 177 11.04 9.48 -15.65
N THR A 178 11.36 10.32 -14.66
CA THR A 178 10.36 10.84 -13.72
C THR A 178 9.23 11.60 -14.42
N ASP A 179 9.52 12.34 -15.50
CA ASP A 179 8.50 12.98 -16.36
C ASP A 179 7.51 11.96 -16.98
N THR A 180 8.03 10.83 -17.48
CA THR A 180 7.19 9.75 -18.02
C THR A 180 6.32 9.15 -16.92
N VAL A 181 6.88 8.98 -15.72
CA VAL A 181 6.17 8.42 -14.56
C VAL A 181 5.04 9.35 -14.12
N ASP A 182 5.30 10.65 -14.04
CA ASP A 182 4.31 11.67 -13.66
C ASP A 182 3.15 11.76 -14.66
N ARG A 183 3.44 11.60 -15.96
CA ARG A 183 2.48 11.77 -17.05
C ARG A 183 1.82 10.47 -17.54
N ALA A 184 2.11 9.34 -16.92
CA ALA A 184 1.62 8.03 -17.36
C ALA A 184 0.09 7.95 -17.41
N GLU A 185 -0.60 8.59 -16.47
CA GLU A 185 -2.08 8.66 -16.44
C GLU A 185 -2.63 9.47 -17.62
N ASP A 186 -2.03 10.62 -17.94
CA ASP A 186 -2.42 11.45 -19.10
C ASP A 186 -2.20 10.72 -20.42
N PHE A 187 -1.08 9.99 -20.55
CA PHE A 187 -0.79 9.18 -21.73
C PHE A 187 -1.83 8.09 -21.91
N PHE A 188 -2.19 7.38 -20.84
CA PHE A 188 -3.22 6.34 -20.88
C PHE A 188 -4.59 6.93 -21.22
N ALA A 189 -5.01 8.00 -20.56
CA ALA A 189 -6.29 8.66 -20.82
C ALA A 189 -6.43 9.12 -22.28
N SER A 190 -5.33 9.51 -22.92
CA SER A 190 -5.30 9.93 -24.33
C SER A 190 -5.51 8.77 -25.31
N VAL A 191 -5.27 7.52 -24.89
CA VAL A 191 -5.30 6.35 -25.77
C VAL A 191 -6.29 5.28 -25.33
N GLU A 192 -6.92 5.40 -24.16
CA GLU A 192 -7.76 4.34 -23.56
C GLU A 192 -8.85 3.82 -24.51
N ASP A 193 -9.45 4.72 -25.29
CA ASP A 193 -10.50 4.43 -26.28
C ASP A 193 -9.97 3.80 -27.59
N LEU A 194 -8.66 3.79 -27.83
CA LEU A 194 -8.08 3.14 -29.00
C LEU A 194 -8.16 1.61 -28.85
N PRO A 195 -8.39 0.88 -29.96
CA PRO A 195 -8.37 -0.57 -29.93
C PRO A 195 -6.97 -1.08 -29.60
N TYR A 196 -6.92 -2.21 -28.88
CA TYR A 196 -5.68 -2.95 -28.69
C TYR A 196 -5.11 -3.43 -30.03
N LEU A 197 -3.78 -3.40 -30.16
CA LEU A 197 -3.10 -4.02 -31.29
C LEU A 197 -3.28 -5.54 -31.26
N PRO A 198 -3.37 -6.20 -32.44
CA PRO A 198 -3.80 -7.60 -32.53
C PRO A 198 -2.78 -8.63 -32.03
N GLN A 199 -1.50 -8.26 -31.87
CA GLN A 199 -0.44 -9.18 -31.46
C GLN A 199 0.31 -8.63 -30.25
N GLY A 200 0.59 -9.49 -29.28
CA GLY A 200 1.40 -9.15 -28.10
C GLY A 200 0.74 -8.20 -27.10
N SER A 201 -0.55 -7.88 -27.27
CA SER A 201 -1.28 -7.02 -26.33
C SER A 201 -1.82 -7.80 -25.13
N THR A 202 -2.02 -7.08 -24.03
CA THR A 202 -2.55 -7.58 -22.76
C THR A 202 -3.85 -6.86 -22.36
N PRO A 203 -4.98 -7.08 -23.09
CA PRO A 203 -6.21 -6.35 -22.86
C PRO A 203 -6.73 -6.36 -21.41
N GLY A 204 -6.97 -5.17 -20.87
CA GLY A 204 -7.58 -4.97 -19.56
C GLY A 204 -6.69 -5.32 -18.38
N ILE A 205 -5.37 -5.37 -18.55
CA ILE A 205 -4.43 -5.67 -17.46
C ILE A 205 -4.47 -4.61 -16.35
N TYR A 206 -4.60 -3.34 -16.71
CA TYR A 206 -4.76 -2.27 -15.72
C TYR A 206 -6.11 -2.37 -15.01
N ARG A 207 -7.19 -2.59 -15.77
CA ARG A 207 -8.54 -2.78 -15.20
C ARG A 207 -8.63 -3.99 -14.26
N ALA A 208 -7.91 -5.07 -14.56
CA ALA A 208 -7.86 -6.23 -13.67
C ALA A 208 -7.18 -5.88 -12.33
N TYR A 209 -6.14 -5.04 -12.36
CA TYR A 209 -5.47 -4.54 -11.15
C TYR A 209 -6.37 -3.65 -10.30
N THR A 210 -7.05 -2.66 -10.90
CA THR A 210 -7.95 -1.75 -10.16
C THR A 210 -9.15 -2.48 -9.57
N LEU A 211 -9.64 -3.52 -10.24
CA LEU A 211 -10.81 -4.27 -9.83
C LEU A 211 -10.53 -5.31 -8.74
N THR A 212 -9.32 -5.89 -8.70
CA THR A 212 -8.98 -7.01 -7.82
C THR A 212 -8.64 -6.53 -6.40
N PRO A 213 -9.16 -7.18 -5.34
CA PRO A 213 -8.71 -6.94 -3.97
C PRO A 213 -7.29 -7.46 -3.74
N GLY A 214 -6.53 -6.78 -2.90
CA GLY A 214 -5.17 -7.19 -2.58
C GLY A 214 -4.13 -6.63 -3.54
N THR A 215 -2.87 -7.07 -3.38
CA THR A 215 -1.71 -6.58 -4.13
C THR A 215 -1.41 -7.35 -5.41
N GLY A 216 -2.20 -8.37 -5.73
CA GLY A 216 -2.06 -9.21 -6.92
C GLY A 216 -3.10 -8.87 -7.99
N ILE A 217 -3.02 -9.57 -9.13
CA ILE A 217 -3.99 -9.41 -10.23
C ILE A 217 -4.66 -10.74 -10.49
N ASP A 218 -5.99 -10.73 -10.55
CA ASP A 218 -6.83 -11.89 -10.86
C ASP A 218 -7.95 -11.44 -11.81
N PHE A 219 -7.83 -11.82 -13.08
CA PHE A 219 -8.82 -11.48 -14.10
C PHE A 219 -10.17 -12.14 -13.86
N THR A 220 -10.18 -13.25 -13.12
CA THR A 220 -11.37 -14.05 -12.84
C THR A 220 -12.09 -13.62 -11.56
N TRP A 221 -11.53 -12.68 -10.79
CA TRP A 221 -12.05 -12.32 -9.48
C TRP A 221 -13.51 -11.90 -9.51
N ALA A 222 -13.89 -11.01 -10.43
CA ALA A 222 -15.26 -10.50 -10.50
C ALA A 222 -16.27 -11.59 -10.86
N ASP A 223 -15.89 -12.48 -11.78
CA ASP A 223 -16.71 -13.60 -12.22
C ASP A 223 -16.83 -14.67 -11.11
N ASN A 224 -15.72 -15.00 -10.45
CA ASN A 224 -15.67 -15.94 -9.33
C ASN A 224 -16.52 -15.49 -8.14
N GLN A 225 -16.57 -14.18 -7.90
CA GLN A 225 -17.42 -13.59 -6.87
C GLN A 225 -18.87 -13.36 -7.33
N ALA A 226 -19.17 -13.64 -8.60
CA ALA A 226 -20.45 -13.37 -9.25
C ALA A 226 -20.91 -11.92 -8.99
N LEU A 227 -19.99 -10.96 -9.17
CA LEU A 227 -20.28 -9.55 -8.92
C LEU A 227 -21.26 -9.02 -9.96
N PRO A 228 -22.37 -8.39 -9.52
CA PRO A 228 -23.21 -7.60 -10.39
C PRO A 228 -22.37 -6.59 -11.20
N PRO A 229 -22.65 -6.40 -12.51
CA PRO A 229 -21.83 -5.52 -13.37
C PRO A 229 -21.67 -4.08 -12.84
N TRP A 230 -22.68 -3.56 -12.14
CA TRP A 230 -22.63 -2.23 -11.54
C TRP A 230 -21.62 -2.10 -10.39
N LEU A 231 -21.29 -3.21 -9.70
CA LEU A 231 -20.29 -3.22 -8.63
C LEU A 231 -18.86 -3.21 -9.18
N ALA A 232 -18.66 -3.77 -10.38
CA ALA A 232 -17.39 -3.77 -11.09
C ALA A 232 -17.16 -2.50 -11.95
N ARG A 233 -18.13 -1.58 -11.96
CA ARG A 233 -17.97 -0.28 -12.63
C ARG A 233 -17.04 0.60 -11.80
N GLU A 234 -16.18 1.34 -12.49
CA GLU A 234 -15.27 2.29 -11.87
C GLU A 234 -15.96 3.64 -11.64
N TRP A 235 -15.69 4.24 -10.49
CA TRP A 235 -16.11 5.58 -10.11
C TRP A 235 -14.98 6.25 -9.33
N LEU A 236 -14.49 7.39 -9.82
CA LEU A 236 -13.31 8.09 -9.28
C LEU A 236 -12.07 7.18 -9.19
N GLY A 237 -11.80 6.43 -10.26
CA GLY A 237 -10.63 5.55 -10.38
C GLY A 237 -10.69 4.27 -9.54
N GLN A 238 -11.79 3.99 -8.84
CA GLN A 238 -11.96 2.80 -8.00
C GLN A 238 -13.29 2.12 -8.29
N ALA A 239 -13.36 0.80 -8.18
CA ALA A 239 -14.59 0.03 -8.37
C ALA A 239 -15.62 0.36 -7.27
N VAL A 240 -16.91 0.39 -7.65
CA VAL A 240 -18.01 0.69 -6.71
C VAL A 240 -18.03 -0.25 -5.50
N TRP A 241 -17.65 -1.51 -5.66
CA TRP A 241 -17.58 -2.45 -4.53
C TRP A 241 -16.51 -2.05 -3.50
N GLN A 242 -15.38 -1.45 -3.94
CA GLN A 242 -14.30 -0.99 -3.06
C GLN A 242 -14.78 0.18 -2.21
N TRP A 243 -15.52 1.10 -2.83
CA TRP A 243 -16.17 2.21 -2.15
C TRP A 243 -17.15 1.76 -1.07
N LEU A 244 -18.00 0.79 -1.38
CA LEU A 244 -18.93 0.22 -0.39
C LEU A 244 -18.18 -0.49 0.75
N ALA A 245 -17.11 -1.23 0.43
CA ALA A 245 -16.29 -1.91 1.44
C ALA A 245 -15.61 -0.89 2.37
N ALA A 246 -15.04 0.17 1.80
CA ALA A 246 -14.40 1.25 2.55
C ALA A 246 -15.42 1.99 3.44
N ALA A 247 -16.58 2.33 2.91
CA ALA A 247 -17.65 2.98 3.67
C ALA A 247 -18.11 2.13 4.85
N VAL A 248 -18.34 0.83 4.64
CA VAL A 248 -18.72 -0.10 5.71
C VAL A 248 -17.62 -0.21 6.77
N ALA A 249 -16.34 -0.30 6.38
CA ALA A 249 -15.23 -0.36 7.32
C ALA A 249 -15.12 0.90 8.17
N VAL A 250 -15.19 2.08 7.55
CA VAL A 250 -15.14 3.39 8.23
C VAL A 250 -16.32 3.57 9.18
N ILE A 251 -17.56 3.32 8.72
CA ILE A 251 -18.76 3.46 9.55
C ILE A 251 -18.69 2.51 10.75
N SER A 252 -18.27 1.26 10.53
CA SER A 252 -18.14 0.26 11.60
C SER A 252 -17.11 0.71 12.65
N ALA A 253 -15.95 1.20 12.22
CA ALA A 253 -14.92 1.72 13.12
C ALA A 253 -15.42 2.92 13.93
N ILE A 254 -16.12 3.87 13.30
CA ILE A 254 -16.72 5.04 13.98
C ILE A 254 -17.73 4.59 15.03
N VAL A 255 -18.65 3.68 14.68
CA VAL A 255 -19.67 3.18 15.62
C VAL A 255 -19.01 2.49 16.81
N ILE A 256 -18.04 1.62 16.58
CA ILE A 256 -17.32 0.91 17.66
C ILE A 256 -16.58 1.92 18.55
N ALA A 257 -15.86 2.88 17.97
CA ALA A 257 -15.13 3.91 18.71
C ALA A 257 -16.07 4.78 19.56
N LEU A 258 -17.19 5.22 18.99
CA LEU A 258 -18.19 6.04 19.69
C LEU A 258 -18.84 5.26 20.84
N LEU A 259 -19.23 3.99 20.63
CA LEU A 259 -19.80 3.16 21.67
C LEU A 259 -18.80 2.92 22.80
N ALA A 260 -17.54 2.58 22.47
CA ALA A 260 -16.48 2.41 23.47
C ALA A 260 -16.26 3.68 24.28
N TYR A 261 -16.20 4.84 23.62
CA TYR A 261 -16.05 6.13 24.27
C TYR A 261 -17.25 6.47 25.17
N GLN A 262 -18.48 6.28 24.70
CA GLN A 262 -19.69 6.53 25.48
C GLN A 262 -19.77 5.62 26.71
N LEU A 263 -19.45 4.33 26.56
CA LEU A 263 -19.44 3.37 27.66
C LEU A 263 -18.35 3.71 28.68
N ALA A 264 -17.14 4.06 28.22
CA ALA A 264 -16.06 4.54 29.07
C ALA A 264 -16.48 5.75 29.90
N ARG A 265 -17.04 6.78 29.25
CA ARG A 265 -17.50 8.01 29.91
C ARG A 265 -18.63 7.77 30.89
N ARG A 266 -19.60 6.91 30.55
CA ARG A 266 -20.70 6.51 31.46
C ARG A 266 -20.16 5.78 32.68
N ALA A 267 -19.23 4.84 32.49
CA ALA A 267 -18.67 4.05 33.57
C ALA A 267 -17.79 4.88 34.51
N GLU A 268 -17.06 5.87 33.99
CA GLU A 268 -16.27 6.82 34.78
C GLU A 268 -17.16 7.80 35.57
N ARG A 269 -18.24 8.31 34.97
CA ARG A 269 -19.22 9.14 35.69
C ARG A 269 -19.86 8.40 36.86
N ARG A 270 -20.25 7.12 36.65
CA ARG A 270 -20.77 6.26 37.72
C ARG A 270 -19.76 6.02 38.82
N ALA A 271 -18.50 5.72 38.46
CA ALA A 271 -17.43 5.52 39.43
C ALA A 271 -17.15 6.81 40.25
N LYS A 272 -17.18 7.98 39.62
CA LYS A 272 -17.05 9.27 40.32
C LYS A 272 -18.20 9.50 41.31
N ALA A 273 -19.44 9.17 40.92
CA ALA A 273 -20.61 9.32 41.77
C ALA A 273 -20.62 8.36 42.98
N GLN A 274 -20.18 7.10 42.78
CA GLN A 274 -20.22 6.07 43.83
C GLN A 274 -18.99 6.07 44.74
N LEU A 275 -17.79 6.26 44.18
CA LEU A 275 -16.50 6.07 44.86
C LEU A 275 -15.75 7.38 45.11
N GLY A 276 -16.29 8.52 44.66
CA GLY A 276 -15.64 9.84 44.76
C GLY A 276 -14.32 9.95 43.98
N ARG A 277 -13.98 8.95 43.15
CA ARG A 277 -12.68 8.81 42.50
C ARG A 277 -12.78 9.20 41.04
N GLU A 278 -12.14 10.30 40.66
CA GLU A 278 -12.01 10.66 39.25
C GLU A 278 -10.92 9.79 38.62
N THR A 279 -11.33 8.90 37.71
CA THR A 279 -10.39 8.15 36.88
C THR A 279 -10.83 8.31 35.44
N ARG A 280 -9.90 8.58 34.53
CA ARG A 280 -10.16 8.59 33.09
C ARG A 280 -9.33 7.58 32.27
N TRP A 281 -8.99 6.44 32.87
CA TRP A 281 -8.24 5.38 32.19
C TRP A 281 -9.09 4.65 31.15
N ARG A 282 -10.42 4.56 31.34
CA ARG A 282 -11.32 3.92 30.37
C ARG A 282 -11.48 4.81 29.14
N THR A 283 -11.55 6.12 29.33
CA THR A 283 -11.54 7.10 28.23
C THR A 283 -10.23 7.00 27.44
N MET A 284 -9.08 6.87 28.12
CA MET A 284 -7.80 6.64 27.44
C MET A 284 -7.79 5.32 26.65
N ALA A 285 -8.27 4.23 27.24
CA ALA A 285 -8.40 2.95 26.54
C ALA A 285 -9.32 3.04 25.31
N ALA A 286 -10.42 3.79 25.39
CA ALA A 286 -11.32 4.03 24.26
C ALA A 286 -10.65 4.87 23.15
N LEU A 287 -9.82 5.86 23.49
CA LEU A 287 -9.05 6.64 22.52
C LEU A 287 -7.95 5.81 21.85
N VAL A 288 -7.26 4.95 22.61
CA VAL A 288 -6.31 3.99 22.05
C VAL A 288 -7.02 3.04 21.09
N LEU A 289 -8.19 2.51 21.47
CA LEU A 289 -8.99 1.66 20.58
C LEU A 289 -9.40 2.42 19.30
N ALA A 290 -9.84 3.68 19.42
CA ALA A 290 -10.18 4.50 18.26
C ALA A 290 -8.99 4.71 17.32
N LEU A 291 -7.80 4.97 17.87
CA LEU A 291 -6.56 5.08 17.09
C LEU A 291 -6.21 3.78 16.38
N LEU A 292 -6.28 2.64 17.08
CA LEU A 292 -6.02 1.32 16.49
C LEU A 292 -7.03 0.99 15.39
N LEU A 293 -8.31 1.36 15.55
CA LEU A 293 -9.33 1.20 14.52
C LEU A 293 -9.04 2.07 13.30
N ALA A 294 -8.61 3.33 13.49
CA ALA A 294 -8.25 4.22 12.39
C ALA A 294 -7.09 3.65 11.56
N VAL A 295 -5.99 3.27 12.23
CA VAL A 295 -4.82 2.64 11.59
C VAL A 295 -5.21 1.33 10.89
N GLY A 296 -6.06 0.51 11.55
CA GLY A 296 -6.53 -0.75 10.99
C GLY A 296 -7.38 -0.57 9.74
N VAL A 297 -8.29 0.41 9.71
CA VAL A 297 -9.10 0.72 8.52
C VAL A 297 -8.23 1.30 7.40
N HIS A 298 -7.30 2.19 7.73
CA HIS A 298 -6.33 2.71 6.76
C HIS A 298 -5.56 1.57 6.07
N ALA A 299 -5.01 0.63 6.85
CA ALA A 299 -4.33 -0.54 6.33
C ALA A 299 -5.25 -1.45 5.51
N LEU A 300 -6.49 -1.67 5.95
CA LEU A 300 -7.49 -2.48 5.23
C LEU A 300 -7.80 -1.88 3.85
N ILE A 301 -7.99 -0.56 3.78
CA ILE A 301 -8.30 0.13 2.53
C ILE A 301 -7.14 0.00 1.54
N GLY A 302 -5.90 0.23 1.98
CA GLY A 302 -4.73 0.14 1.11
C GLY A 302 -4.40 -1.28 0.67
N TRP A 303 -4.39 -2.25 1.60
CA TRP A 303 -3.84 -3.57 1.32
C TRP A 303 -4.85 -4.60 0.86
N GLN A 304 -6.12 -4.47 1.27
CA GLN A 304 -7.11 -5.52 1.06
C GLN A 304 -8.25 -5.09 0.15
N ILE A 305 -8.71 -3.86 0.31
CA ILE A 305 -9.67 -3.25 -0.62
C ILE A 305 -8.93 -2.81 -1.89
N ASN A 306 -7.63 -2.50 -1.78
CA ASN A 306 -6.73 -2.14 -2.88
C ASN A 306 -7.13 -0.82 -3.57
N PHE A 307 -7.25 0.25 -2.79
CA PHE A 307 -7.32 1.58 -3.39
C PHE A 307 -5.98 1.89 -4.08
N THR A 308 -6.04 2.49 -5.27
CA THR A 308 -4.88 2.82 -6.11
C THR A 308 -4.83 4.32 -6.45
N GLY A 309 -3.77 4.75 -7.10
CA GLY A 309 -3.65 6.08 -7.72
C GLY A 309 -3.75 7.27 -6.79
N ALA A 310 -4.17 8.39 -7.38
CA ALA A 310 -4.41 9.65 -6.67
C ALA A 310 -5.40 9.47 -5.49
N MET A 311 -6.31 8.50 -5.60
CA MET A 311 -7.32 8.29 -4.58
C MET A 311 -6.77 7.63 -3.32
N LEU A 312 -5.90 6.64 -3.45
CA LEU A 312 -5.14 6.08 -2.33
C LEU A 312 -4.38 7.18 -1.58
N GLN A 313 -3.68 8.06 -2.31
CA GLN A 313 -2.91 9.15 -1.71
C GLN A 313 -3.81 10.14 -0.95
N THR A 314 -4.95 10.49 -1.52
CA THR A 314 -5.93 11.39 -0.90
C THR A 314 -6.47 10.80 0.39
N ILE A 315 -6.87 9.52 0.37
CA ILE A 315 -7.37 8.82 1.56
C ILE A 315 -6.27 8.69 2.62
N ALA A 316 -5.04 8.35 2.24
CA ALA A 316 -3.93 8.26 3.18
C ALA A 316 -3.70 9.59 3.91
N ARG A 317 -3.76 10.73 3.21
CA ARG A 317 -3.65 12.06 3.83
C ARG A 317 -4.77 12.34 4.84
N ILE A 318 -6.02 11.94 4.52
CA ILE A 318 -7.15 12.07 5.44
C ILE A 318 -6.93 11.24 6.71
N PHE A 319 -6.50 9.98 6.56
CA PHE A 319 -6.21 9.11 7.70
C PHE A 319 -5.07 9.64 8.57
N VAL A 320 -4.00 10.17 7.97
CA VAL A 320 -2.93 10.84 8.72
C VAL A 320 -3.51 11.94 9.61
N VAL A 321 -4.33 12.84 9.07
CA VAL A 321 -4.93 13.92 9.87
C VAL A 321 -5.77 13.36 11.04
N ILE A 322 -6.56 12.31 10.80
CA ILE A 322 -7.39 11.67 11.82
C ILE A 322 -6.52 11.01 12.91
N GLU A 323 -5.53 10.22 12.52
CA GLU A 323 -4.64 9.48 13.42
C GLU A 323 -3.85 10.44 14.33
N TYR A 324 -3.27 11.50 13.76
CA TYR A 324 -2.56 12.51 14.53
C TYR A 324 -3.50 13.32 15.45
N SER A 325 -4.73 13.60 15.02
CA SER A 325 -5.73 14.26 15.87
C SER A 325 -6.13 13.39 17.07
N LEU A 326 -6.34 12.08 16.85
CA LEU A 326 -6.62 11.12 17.92
C LEU A 326 -5.43 10.97 18.87
N LEU A 327 -4.21 10.94 18.33
CA LEU A 327 -2.99 10.90 19.13
C LEU A 327 -2.83 12.16 19.99
N ALA A 328 -3.02 13.35 19.40
CA ALA A 328 -2.97 14.62 20.12
C ALA A 328 -4.01 14.65 21.25
N TRP A 329 -5.24 14.17 20.99
CA TRP A 329 -6.26 14.08 22.02
C TRP A 329 -5.88 13.10 23.15
N LEU A 330 -5.34 11.92 22.81
CA LEU A 330 -4.85 10.96 23.79
C LEU A 330 -3.75 11.58 24.65
N VAL A 331 -2.80 12.26 24.04
CA VAL A 331 -1.71 12.98 24.71
C VAL A 331 -2.27 14.03 25.67
N ALA A 332 -3.21 14.87 25.24
CA ALA A 332 -3.85 15.87 26.11
C ALA A 332 -4.54 15.22 27.34
N VAL A 333 -5.22 14.09 27.14
CA VAL A 333 -5.85 13.34 28.24
C VAL A 333 -4.80 12.76 29.19
N VAL A 334 -3.64 12.29 28.71
CA VAL A 334 -2.53 11.82 29.54
C VAL A 334 -1.94 12.98 30.35
N PHE A 335 -1.62 14.11 29.70
CA PHE A 335 -1.05 15.29 30.36
C PHE A 335 -1.95 15.83 31.47
N SER A 336 -3.27 15.79 31.29
CA SER A 336 -4.23 16.19 32.33
C SER A 336 -4.12 15.38 33.64
N ARG A 337 -3.39 14.25 33.66
CA ARG A 337 -3.21 13.40 34.86
C ARG A 337 -1.91 13.60 35.60
N ILE A 338 -0.92 14.24 34.97
CA ILE A 338 0.38 14.47 35.60
C ILE A 338 0.21 15.23 36.94
N PRO A 339 -0.61 16.29 37.06
CA PRO A 339 -0.81 16.99 38.33
C PRO A 339 -1.38 16.10 39.43
N GLU A 340 -2.37 15.26 39.10
CA GLU A 340 -3.03 14.37 40.06
C GLU A 340 -2.09 13.25 40.53
N ALA A 341 -1.25 12.73 39.62
CA ALA A 341 -0.23 11.74 39.95
C ALA A 341 0.85 12.32 40.89
N ILE A 342 1.30 13.55 40.64
CA ILE A 342 2.29 14.25 41.48
C ILE A 342 1.72 14.59 42.86
N ILE A 343 0.50 15.11 42.94
CA ILE A 343 -0.17 15.42 44.21
C ILE A 343 -0.31 14.16 45.08
N ARG A 344 -0.65 13.03 44.44
CA ARG A 344 -0.85 11.75 45.12
C ARG A 344 0.46 11.11 45.59
N SER A 345 1.55 11.22 44.83
CA SER A 345 2.86 10.70 45.21
C SER A 345 3.51 11.51 46.33
N ARG A 346 3.34 12.84 46.32
CA ARG A 346 3.91 13.73 47.35
C ARG A 346 3.05 13.90 48.61
N ARG A 347 1.89 13.24 48.71
CA ARG A 347 0.92 13.39 49.82
C ARG A 347 0.61 14.86 50.16
N LEU A 348 0.61 15.74 49.16
CA LEU A 348 0.35 17.16 49.34
C LEU A 348 -1.13 17.36 49.74
N ARG A 349 -1.42 18.29 50.66
CA ARG A 349 -2.81 18.62 51.03
C ARG A 349 -3.56 19.09 49.78
N SER A 350 -4.69 18.46 49.48
CA SER A 350 -5.51 18.70 48.28
C SER A 350 -6.08 20.12 48.12
N ARG A 351 -5.96 20.96 49.16
CA ARG A 351 -6.39 22.37 49.21
C ARG A 351 -5.25 23.37 49.43
N GLY A 352 -3.99 22.94 49.35
CA GLY A 352 -2.84 23.85 49.47
C GLY A 352 -2.63 24.71 48.23
N ILE A 353 -2.11 25.92 48.39
CA ILE A 353 -1.82 26.88 47.30
C ILE A 353 -1.02 26.22 46.16
N ASP A 354 -0.04 25.38 46.50
CA ASP A 354 0.78 24.63 45.52
C ASP A 354 -0.04 23.68 44.63
N SER A 355 -1.11 23.08 45.18
CA SER A 355 -1.99 22.18 44.43
C SER A 355 -2.90 22.93 43.45
N GLN A 356 -3.24 24.20 43.76
CA GLN A 356 -4.01 25.07 42.87
C GLN A 356 -3.12 25.65 41.77
N LEU A 357 -1.89 26.06 42.08
CA LEU A 357 -0.91 26.53 41.10
C LEU A 357 -0.53 25.43 40.09
N LEU A 358 -0.33 24.19 40.54
CA LEU A 358 -0.10 23.06 39.64
C LEU A 358 -1.29 22.76 38.72
N ARG A 359 -2.54 22.87 39.21
CA ARG A 359 -3.72 22.68 38.36
C ARG A 359 -3.87 23.80 37.33
N LEU A 360 -3.61 25.05 37.73
CA LEU A 360 -3.66 26.21 36.84
C LEU A 360 -2.58 26.12 35.75
N GLY A 361 -1.32 25.89 36.12
CA GLY A 361 -0.20 25.83 35.17
C GLY A 361 -0.31 24.71 34.13
N PHE A 362 -0.89 23.56 34.49
CA PHE A 362 -1.17 22.47 33.54
C PHE A 362 -2.49 22.63 32.78
N SER A 363 -3.42 23.48 33.24
CA SER A 363 -4.64 23.80 32.50
C SER A 363 -4.39 24.79 31.37
N THR A 364 -3.49 25.76 31.59
CA THR A 364 -3.12 26.79 30.60
C THR A 364 -2.28 26.25 29.45
N SER A 365 -1.62 25.11 29.62
CA SER A 365 -0.84 24.42 28.58
C SER A 365 -1.65 23.37 27.79
N SER A 366 -2.95 23.21 28.09
CA SER A 366 -3.83 22.22 27.46
C SER A 366 -4.94 22.80 26.58
N LEU A 367 -4.86 24.10 26.26
CA LEU A 367 -5.75 24.81 25.33
C LEU A 367 -5.26 24.68 23.89
#